data_AF-A0A2V5JAR4-F1
#
_entry.id   AF-A0A2V5JAR4-F1
#
_cell.length_a   1.000
_cell.length_b   1.000
_cell.length_c   1.000
_cell.angle_alpha   90.00
_cell.angle_beta   90.00
_cell.angle_gamma   90.00
#
_symmetry.space_group_name_H-M   'P 1'
#
loop_
_entity.id
_entity.type
_entity.pdbx_description
1 polymer ?
#
loop_
_entity_poly.entity_id
_entity_poly.type
_entity_poly.pdbx_seq_one_letter_code
_entity_poly.pdbx_strand_id
1 'polypeptide(L)'
;MNHQASGETPDGPTGKMPVLPAALLRAKKLGFSDRQLAIAGGVPEKAIRSQRIAQNVTPTYRLVDTCAAEFEAYTPYYYSTYGSENERRESGKRKIMILGGGPNRIGQGIEFDYCCVHAAFALRELGFETIMVNSNPETVSTDYDTSDKLYFEPLTLEDVLNIYDQEKPEGVVVQFGGQTPLNLADGLKAAGVPILGTQPESIEMAEDRKLFAVMLDKLGLRQTPNGSAVSMEQAVAIANRIGYPVLVRPSFVLGGRGMELVYNETDLRR
;
A
#
# COMPACT_ATOMS: atom_id res chain seq x y z
N MET A 1 -63.57 1.02 -23.75
CA MET A 1 -62.88 1.72 -22.65
C MET A 1 -61.77 0.82 -22.15
N ASN A 2 -60.53 1.34 -22.25
CA ASN A 2 -59.26 0.97 -21.59
C ASN A 2 -58.71 -0.46 -21.82
N HIS A 3 -57.64 -0.66 -22.59
CA HIS A 3 -56.19 -0.35 -22.40
C HIS A 3 -55.48 -1.12 -21.26
N GLN A 4 -54.29 -1.65 -21.62
CA GLN A 4 -53.17 -2.23 -20.84
C GLN A 4 -53.22 -3.75 -20.70
N ALA A 5 -52.47 -4.59 -21.44
CA ALA A 5 -51.07 -4.59 -21.90
C ALA A 5 -50.01 -4.72 -20.79
N SER A 6 -49.49 -5.95 -20.67
CA SER A 6 -48.09 -6.37 -20.47
C SER A 6 -47.24 -5.77 -19.35
N GLY A 7 -46.66 -6.65 -18.53
CA GLY A 7 -45.53 -6.32 -17.65
C GLY A 7 -45.14 -7.47 -16.74
N GLU A 8 -44.66 -8.58 -17.30
CA GLU A 8 -43.78 -9.50 -16.57
C GLU A 8 -42.56 -8.69 -16.09
N THR A 9 -42.30 -8.69 -14.79
CA THR A 9 -41.06 -8.19 -14.22
C THR A 9 -40.05 -9.33 -14.26
N PRO A 10 -38.95 -9.26 -15.02
CA PRO A 10 -37.90 -10.25 -14.91
C PRO A 10 -37.15 -10.03 -13.61
N ASP A 11 -36.79 -11.15 -12.98
CA ASP A 11 -35.89 -11.28 -11.85
C ASP A 11 -34.71 -10.29 -11.89
N GLY A 12 -34.37 -9.78 -10.70
CA GLY A 12 -33.20 -8.93 -10.48
C GLY A 12 -31.90 -9.60 -10.93
N PRO A 13 -30.80 -8.84 -11.06
CA PRO A 13 -29.58 -9.36 -11.65
C PRO A 13 -28.92 -10.36 -10.70
N THR A 14 -29.20 -11.65 -10.90
CA THR A 14 -28.36 -12.76 -10.46
C THR A 14 -27.12 -12.81 -11.36
N GLY A 15 -26.28 -11.78 -11.29
CA GLY A 15 -25.10 -11.62 -12.11
C GLY A 15 -23.90 -12.40 -11.57
N LYS A 16 -23.95 -13.74 -11.54
CA LYS A 16 -22.70 -14.51 -11.51
C LYS A 16 -22.08 -14.42 -12.91
N MET A 17 -21.19 -13.46 -13.12
CA MET A 17 -20.37 -13.46 -14.33
C MET A 17 -19.53 -14.75 -14.37
N PRO A 18 -19.62 -15.55 -15.45
CA PRO A 18 -18.63 -16.58 -15.69
C PRO A 18 -17.35 -15.87 -16.12
N VAL A 19 -16.46 -15.62 -15.17
CA VAL A 19 -15.12 -15.11 -15.46
C VAL A 19 -14.31 -16.28 -16.04
N LEU A 20 -14.43 -16.45 -17.36
CA LEU A 20 -13.56 -17.30 -18.14
C LEU A 20 -12.12 -16.77 -18.00
N PRO A 21 -11.09 -17.64 -17.92
CA PRO A 21 -9.68 -17.23 -17.77
C PRO A 21 -9.24 -16.13 -18.76
N ALA A 22 -9.78 -16.15 -19.98
CA ALA A 22 -9.49 -15.17 -21.02
C ALA A 22 -9.96 -13.74 -20.67
N ALA A 23 -11.07 -13.58 -19.95
CA ALA A 23 -11.60 -12.25 -19.60
C ALA A 23 -10.77 -11.58 -18.50
N LEU A 24 -10.39 -12.35 -17.47
CA LEU A 24 -9.56 -11.84 -16.38
C LEU A 24 -8.15 -11.49 -16.86
N LEU A 25 -7.50 -12.39 -17.60
CA LEU A 25 -6.19 -12.12 -18.19
C LEU A 25 -6.22 -10.89 -19.09
N ARG A 26 -7.26 -10.73 -19.92
CA ARG A 26 -7.42 -9.54 -20.76
C ARG A 26 -7.52 -8.27 -19.91
N ALA A 27 -8.32 -8.27 -18.85
CA ALA A 27 -8.44 -7.11 -17.97
C ALA A 27 -7.10 -6.76 -17.32
N LYS A 28 -6.35 -7.75 -16.83
CA LYS A 28 -5.02 -7.54 -16.25
C LYS A 28 -4.00 -7.02 -17.27
N LYS A 29 -4.03 -7.52 -18.52
CA LYS A 29 -3.23 -6.98 -19.63
C LYS A 29 -3.55 -5.52 -19.98
N LEU A 30 -4.76 -5.06 -19.68
CA LEU A 30 -5.18 -3.66 -19.85
C LEU A 30 -4.85 -2.79 -18.62
N GLY A 31 -4.23 -3.34 -17.58
CA GLY A 31 -3.81 -2.60 -16.38
C GLY A 31 -4.88 -2.45 -15.30
N PHE A 32 -6.00 -3.17 -15.37
CA PHE A 32 -7.00 -3.11 -14.30
C PHE A 32 -6.47 -3.78 -13.02
N SER A 33 -6.51 -3.05 -11.90
CA SER A 33 -6.15 -3.61 -10.59
C SER A 33 -7.23 -4.55 -10.06
N ASP A 34 -6.82 -5.46 -9.18
CA ASP A 34 -7.72 -6.38 -8.48
C ASP A 34 -8.80 -5.57 -7.72
N ARG A 35 -8.44 -4.39 -7.18
CA ARG A 35 -9.35 -3.44 -6.55
C ARG A 35 -10.40 -2.86 -7.51
N GLN A 36 -9.99 -2.45 -8.71
CA GLN A 36 -10.93 -1.91 -9.71
C GLN A 36 -11.92 -2.99 -10.17
N LEU A 37 -11.43 -4.20 -10.40
CA LEU A 37 -12.26 -5.35 -10.77
C LEU A 37 -13.21 -5.75 -9.63
N ALA A 38 -12.74 -5.68 -8.39
CA ALA A 38 -13.54 -5.93 -7.20
C ALA A 38 -14.70 -4.94 -7.06
N ILE A 39 -14.43 -3.65 -7.24
CA ILE A 39 -15.46 -2.60 -7.25
C ILE A 39 -16.47 -2.84 -8.37
N ALA A 40 -16.00 -3.07 -9.60
CA ALA A 40 -16.87 -3.31 -10.75
C ALA A 40 -17.73 -4.57 -10.60
N GLY A 41 -17.20 -5.60 -9.95
CA GLY A 41 -17.88 -6.87 -9.71
C GLY A 41 -18.69 -6.94 -8.41
N GLY A 42 -18.61 -5.93 -7.54
CA GLY A 42 -19.26 -5.95 -6.23
C GLY A 42 -18.75 -7.05 -5.29
N VAL A 43 -17.47 -7.42 -5.39
CA VAL A 43 -16.84 -8.49 -4.60
C VAL A 43 -15.64 -7.96 -3.80
N PRO A 44 -15.18 -8.65 -2.75
CA PRO A 44 -13.95 -8.26 -2.04
C PRO A 44 -12.70 -8.39 -2.93
N GLU A 45 -11.73 -7.48 -2.79
CA GLU A 45 -10.46 -7.49 -3.53
C GLU A 45 -9.71 -8.82 -3.40
N LYS A 46 -9.69 -9.41 -2.20
CA LYS A 46 -9.09 -10.73 -1.93
C LYS A 46 -9.71 -11.85 -2.78
N ALA A 47 -11.00 -11.76 -3.12
CA ALA A 47 -11.65 -12.74 -3.97
C ALA A 47 -11.11 -12.68 -5.41
N ILE A 48 -10.92 -11.48 -5.96
CA ILE A 48 -10.30 -11.29 -7.29
C ILE A 48 -8.87 -11.84 -7.29
N ARG A 49 -8.05 -11.51 -6.29
CA ARG A 49 -6.69 -12.05 -6.17
C ARG A 49 -6.68 -13.57 -6.12
N SER A 50 -7.53 -14.17 -5.28
CA SER A 50 -7.58 -15.63 -5.11
C SER A 50 -7.98 -16.32 -6.41
N GLN A 51 -8.98 -15.77 -7.11
CA GLN A 51 -9.40 -16.26 -8.41
C GLN A 51 -8.29 -16.13 -9.46
N ARG A 52 -7.62 -14.98 -9.49
CA ARG A 52 -6.51 -14.68 -10.39
C ARG A 52 -5.38 -15.70 -10.24
N ILE A 53 -4.98 -16.00 -9.00
CA ILE A 53 -3.96 -17.03 -8.69
C ILE A 53 -4.46 -18.42 -9.09
N ALA A 54 -5.70 -18.79 -8.75
CA ALA A 54 -6.26 -20.10 -9.09
C ALA A 54 -6.34 -20.35 -10.61
N GLN A 55 -6.42 -19.29 -11.41
CA GLN A 55 -6.42 -19.35 -12.88
C GLN A 55 -5.02 -19.16 -13.50
N ASN A 56 -3.95 -19.13 -12.70
CA ASN A 56 -2.57 -18.85 -13.13
C ASN A 56 -2.42 -17.52 -13.89
N VAL A 57 -3.25 -16.52 -13.55
CA VAL A 57 -3.16 -15.17 -14.11
C VAL A 57 -2.25 -14.33 -13.22
N THR A 58 -0.96 -14.65 -13.18
CA THR A 58 0.04 -13.90 -12.39
C THR A 58 0.84 -12.96 -13.29
N PRO A 59 1.32 -11.81 -12.78
CA PRO A 59 2.21 -10.98 -13.58
C PRO A 59 3.54 -11.69 -13.82
N THR A 60 4.16 -11.38 -14.94
CA THR A 60 5.57 -11.64 -15.20
C THR A 60 6.35 -10.35 -15.05
N TYR A 61 7.67 -10.45 -14.88
CA TYR A 61 8.54 -9.29 -14.78
C TYR A 61 9.49 -9.24 -15.98
N ARG A 62 9.62 -8.07 -16.59
CA ARG A 62 10.54 -7.78 -17.69
C ARG A 62 11.63 -6.85 -17.23
N LEU A 63 12.78 -6.93 -17.88
CA LEU A 63 13.94 -6.08 -17.65
C LEU A 63 13.85 -4.79 -18.47
N VAL A 64 14.39 -3.71 -17.91
CA VAL A 64 14.73 -2.51 -18.66
C VAL A 64 16.16 -2.68 -19.19
N ASP A 65 16.31 -2.77 -20.51
CA ASP A 65 17.57 -3.15 -21.20
C ASP A 65 18.13 -2.06 -22.13
N THR A 66 17.43 -0.93 -22.29
CA THR A 66 17.73 0.18 -23.23
C THR A 66 17.75 -0.18 -24.73
N CYS A 67 17.67 -1.46 -25.10
CA CYS A 67 17.92 -1.96 -26.46
C CYS A 67 16.84 -2.92 -26.98
N ALA A 68 15.70 -3.05 -26.29
CA ALA A 68 14.56 -3.87 -26.69
C ALA A 68 14.96 -5.34 -26.99
N ALA A 69 15.72 -5.93 -26.06
CA ALA A 69 16.26 -7.28 -26.09
C ALA A 69 17.23 -7.58 -27.25
N GLU A 70 17.81 -6.57 -27.91
CA GLU A 70 18.91 -6.78 -28.86
C GLU A 70 20.13 -7.39 -28.17
N PHE A 71 20.40 -6.97 -26.93
CA PHE A 71 21.48 -7.48 -26.09
C PHE A 71 20.95 -7.95 -24.74
N GLU A 72 21.68 -8.89 -24.13
CA GLU A 72 21.36 -9.34 -22.77
C GLU A 72 21.64 -8.22 -21.77
N ALA A 73 20.61 -7.77 -21.04
CA ALA A 73 20.76 -6.80 -19.98
C ALA A 73 21.19 -7.46 -18.66
N TYR A 74 22.26 -6.95 -18.05
CA TYR A 74 22.70 -7.41 -16.74
C TYR A 74 22.09 -6.60 -15.58
N THR A 75 21.54 -5.42 -15.87
CA THR A 75 20.92 -4.53 -14.89
C THR A 75 19.63 -5.12 -14.33
N PRO A 76 19.50 -5.31 -13.00
CA PRO A 76 18.36 -5.96 -12.38
C PRO A 76 17.19 -5.00 -12.15
N TYR A 77 16.78 -4.29 -13.21
CA TYR A 77 15.70 -3.30 -13.22
C TYR A 77 14.45 -3.92 -13.85
N TYR A 78 13.45 -4.20 -13.02
CA TYR A 78 12.22 -4.88 -13.38
C TYR A 78 10.98 -3.98 -13.39
N TYR A 79 10.02 -4.32 -14.26
CA TYR A 79 8.63 -3.86 -14.21
C TYR A 79 7.68 -5.03 -14.50
N SER A 80 6.46 -4.97 -14.00
CA SER A 80 5.45 -6.02 -14.15
C SER A 80 4.66 -5.87 -15.44
N THR A 81 4.23 -7.00 -15.97
CA THR A 81 3.30 -7.09 -17.09
C THR A 81 2.55 -8.41 -17.06
N TYR A 82 1.49 -8.56 -17.83
CA TYR A 82 0.78 -9.84 -17.98
C TYR A 82 1.19 -10.50 -19.30
N GLY A 83 2.50 -10.73 -19.45
CA GLY A 83 3.13 -11.34 -20.62
C GLY A 83 3.31 -12.85 -20.52
N SER A 84 3.98 -13.44 -21.51
CA SER A 84 4.30 -14.87 -21.55
C SER A 84 5.62 -15.24 -20.88
N GLU A 85 6.59 -14.33 -20.87
CA GLU A 85 7.93 -14.61 -20.34
C GLU A 85 8.18 -13.78 -19.09
N ASN A 86 8.94 -14.38 -18.18
CA ASN A 86 9.35 -13.80 -16.91
C ASN A 86 10.87 -13.81 -16.84
N GLU A 87 11.47 -12.63 -16.89
CA GLU A 87 12.92 -12.39 -16.92
C GLU A 87 13.49 -12.19 -15.51
N ARG A 88 12.65 -12.30 -14.49
CA ARG A 88 13.09 -12.30 -13.09
C ARG A 88 14.11 -13.42 -12.86
N ARG A 89 15.27 -13.05 -12.30
CA ARG A 89 16.39 -13.96 -12.06
C ARG A 89 16.37 -14.53 -10.64
N GLU A 90 16.54 -15.83 -10.51
CA GLU A 90 16.75 -16.47 -9.20
C GLU A 90 18.23 -16.42 -8.81
N SER A 91 18.51 -16.16 -7.53
CA SER A 91 19.88 -16.02 -7.02
C SER A 91 20.22 -17.01 -5.89
N GLY A 92 19.24 -17.73 -5.35
CA GLY A 92 19.40 -18.61 -4.17
C GLY A 92 19.82 -17.90 -2.88
N LYS A 93 20.05 -16.58 -2.91
CA LYS A 93 20.49 -15.79 -1.76
C LYS A 93 19.34 -15.50 -0.81
N ARG A 94 19.71 -15.22 0.44
CA ARG A 94 18.80 -14.69 1.47
C ARG A 94 18.40 -13.27 1.08
N LYS A 95 17.09 -13.00 1.02
CA LYS A 95 16.56 -11.77 0.43
C LYS A 95 15.79 -10.94 1.43
N ILE A 96 15.95 -9.62 1.38
CA ILE A 96 15.18 -8.67 2.16
C ILE A 96 14.58 -7.64 1.21
N MET A 97 13.27 -7.43 1.32
CA MET A 97 12.55 -6.44 0.53
C MET A 97 12.41 -5.14 1.30
N ILE A 98 12.61 -4.02 0.62
CA ILE A 98 12.49 -2.66 1.15
C ILE A 98 11.44 -1.94 0.32
N LEU A 99 10.40 -1.42 0.99
CA LEU A 99 9.37 -0.64 0.32
C LEU A 99 9.70 0.86 0.41
N GLY A 100 9.79 1.50 -0.75
CA GLY A 100 9.97 2.95 -0.89
C GLY A 100 8.74 3.75 -0.48
N GLY A 101 8.74 5.05 -0.81
CA GLY A 101 7.61 5.95 -0.49
C GLY A 101 6.63 6.22 -1.63
N GLY A 102 7.01 5.91 -2.87
CA GLY A 102 6.33 6.41 -4.05
C GLY A 102 6.64 7.91 -4.26
N PRO A 103 5.76 8.66 -4.95
CA PRO A 103 6.06 10.04 -5.33
C PRO A 103 6.23 10.96 -4.12
N ASN A 104 7.23 11.85 -4.22
CA ASN A 104 7.48 12.89 -3.22
C ASN A 104 6.28 13.85 -3.09
N ARG A 105 5.97 14.24 -1.85
CA ARG A 105 4.93 15.22 -1.53
C ARG A 105 5.25 15.93 -0.22
N ILE A 106 4.57 17.05 0.05
CA ILE A 106 4.74 17.76 1.33
C ILE A 106 4.47 16.78 2.49
N GLY A 107 5.44 16.67 3.40
CA GLY A 107 5.40 15.75 4.55
C GLY A 107 5.86 14.32 4.27
N GLN A 108 6.21 14.00 3.02
CA GLN A 108 6.82 12.73 2.61
C GLN A 108 7.77 12.98 1.43
N GLY A 109 9.00 13.41 1.74
CA GLY A 109 10.01 13.78 0.77
C GLY A 109 11.22 12.84 0.71
N ILE A 110 12.33 13.39 0.26
CA ILE A 110 13.62 12.70 0.04
C ILE A 110 14.21 12.09 1.31
N GLU A 111 13.80 12.56 2.49
CA GLU A 111 14.23 12.02 3.78
C GLU A 111 13.88 10.53 3.93
N PHE A 112 12.77 10.08 3.33
CA PHE A 112 12.36 8.67 3.35
C PHE A 112 13.13 7.86 2.30
N ASP A 113 13.43 8.45 1.15
CA ASP A 113 14.28 7.83 0.14
C ASP A 113 15.68 7.53 0.69
N TYR A 114 16.27 8.52 1.37
CA TYR A 114 17.56 8.39 2.05
C TYR A 114 17.57 7.19 3.02
N CYS A 115 16.52 7.02 3.84
CA CYS A 115 16.39 5.88 4.75
C CYS A 115 16.37 4.54 3.99
N CYS A 116 15.62 4.45 2.90
CA CYS A 116 15.54 3.23 2.08
C CYS A 116 16.88 2.88 1.42
N VAL A 117 17.60 3.87 0.89
CA VAL A 117 18.94 3.71 0.30
C VAL A 117 19.92 3.16 1.33
N HIS A 118 19.97 3.77 2.52
CA HIS A 118 20.88 3.32 3.58
C HIS A 118 20.53 1.91 4.09
N ALA A 119 19.25 1.54 4.11
CA ALA A 119 18.84 0.17 4.43
C ALA A 119 19.36 -0.84 3.40
N ALA A 120 19.27 -0.53 2.12
CA ALA A 120 19.80 -1.38 1.06
C ALA A 120 21.31 -1.56 1.22
N PHE A 121 22.05 -0.48 1.45
CA PHE A 121 23.50 -0.57 1.65
C PHE A 121 23.87 -1.41 2.89
N ALA A 122 23.24 -1.14 4.04
CA ALA A 122 23.52 -1.89 5.26
C ALA A 122 23.17 -3.38 5.13
N LEU A 123 22.05 -3.73 4.48
CA LEU A 123 21.65 -5.12 4.26
C LEU A 123 22.58 -5.84 3.29
N ARG A 124 23.05 -5.14 2.24
CA ARG A 124 24.05 -5.65 1.30
C ARG A 124 25.38 -5.93 2.02
N GLU A 125 25.84 -5.04 2.89
CA GLU A 125 27.04 -5.26 3.73
C GLU A 125 26.90 -6.47 4.66
N LEU A 126 25.69 -6.75 5.14
CA LEU A 126 25.36 -7.94 5.93
C LEU A 126 25.19 -9.22 5.08
N GLY A 127 25.36 -9.14 3.76
CA GLY A 127 25.32 -10.26 2.84
C GLY A 127 23.92 -10.67 2.37
N PHE A 128 22.90 -9.84 2.60
CA PHE A 128 21.57 -10.05 2.02
C PHE A 128 21.50 -9.54 0.59
N GLU A 129 20.73 -10.24 -0.24
CA GLU A 129 20.26 -9.70 -1.50
C GLU A 129 19.09 -8.75 -1.25
N THR A 130 19.24 -7.51 -1.70
CA THR A 130 18.29 -6.43 -1.44
C THR A 130 17.33 -6.27 -2.60
N ILE A 131 16.03 -6.23 -2.29
CA ILE A 131 14.97 -5.97 -3.26
C ILE A 131 14.35 -4.61 -2.93
N MET A 132 14.56 -3.62 -3.80
CA MET A 132 13.89 -2.33 -3.68
C MET A 132 12.60 -2.32 -4.49
N VAL A 133 11.50 -1.86 -3.88
CA VAL A 133 10.23 -1.62 -4.57
C VAL A 133 9.87 -0.15 -4.41
N ASN A 134 9.86 0.61 -5.50
CA ASN A 134 9.49 2.02 -5.49
C ASN A 134 9.05 2.47 -6.90
N SER A 135 8.37 3.61 -7.01
CA SER A 135 7.86 4.12 -8.30
C SER A 135 8.21 5.58 -8.57
N ASN A 136 9.04 6.20 -7.73
CA ASN A 136 9.42 7.59 -7.88
C ASN A 136 10.61 7.70 -8.85
N PRO A 137 10.48 8.34 -10.01
CA PRO A 137 11.60 8.43 -10.96
C PRO A 137 12.73 9.38 -10.50
N GLU A 138 12.50 10.21 -9.48
CA GLU A 138 13.45 11.24 -9.04
C GLU A 138 14.43 10.75 -7.97
N THR A 139 14.30 9.50 -7.52
CA THR A 139 14.96 9.00 -6.30
C THR A 139 16.19 8.16 -6.55
N VAL A 140 17.10 8.14 -5.56
CA VAL A 140 18.30 7.29 -5.60
C VAL A 140 17.93 5.84 -5.30
N SER A 141 16.85 5.56 -4.54
CA SER A 141 16.38 4.18 -4.35
C SER A 141 15.99 3.49 -5.66
N THR A 142 15.55 4.26 -6.67
CA THR A 142 15.19 3.76 -8.00
C THR A 142 16.36 3.79 -9.00
N ASP A 143 17.57 4.03 -8.51
CA ASP A 143 18.79 3.70 -9.26
C ASP A 143 19.06 2.18 -9.13
N TYR A 144 19.35 1.53 -10.26
CA TYR A 144 19.60 0.09 -10.29
C TYR A 144 20.90 -0.30 -9.57
N ASP A 145 21.82 0.63 -9.31
CA ASP A 145 23.03 0.37 -8.52
C ASP A 145 22.76 0.30 -7.01
N THR A 146 21.63 0.86 -6.55
CA THR A 146 21.29 0.97 -5.12
C THR A 146 20.89 -0.36 -4.50
N SER A 147 20.25 -1.25 -5.26
CA SER A 147 19.76 -2.55 -4.77
C SER A 147 20.15 -3.68 -5.71
N ASP A 148 20.16 -4.92 -5.22
CA ASP A 148 20.48 -6.08 -6.07
C ASP A 148 19.35 -6.38 -7.05
N LYS A 149 18.12 -5.97 -6.72
CA LYS A 149 16.95 -6.02 -7.60
C LYS A 149 16.06 -4.81 -7.36
N LEU A 150 15.80 -4.06 -8.42
CA LEU A 150 14.88 -2.94 -8.42
C LEU A 150 13.58 -3.35 -9.12
N TYR A 151 12.45 -3.23 -8.43
CA TYR A 151 11.12 -3.30 -9.01
C TYR A 151 10.52 -1.91 -9.06
N PHE A 152 10.43 -1.35 -10.27
CA PHE A 152 9.83 -0.05 -10.49
C PHE A 152 8.30 -0.21 -10.62
N GLU A 153 7.66 -0.42 -9.47
CA GLU A 153 6.27 -0.85 -9.36
C GLU A 153 5.47 0.06 -8.43
N PRO A 154 4.14 0.18 -8.64
CA PRO A 154 3.28 0.88 -7.70
C PRO A 154 3.37 0.24 -6.30
N LEU A 155 3.39 1.07 -5.26
CA LEU A 155 3.33 0.61 -3.88
C LEU A 155 1.88 0.35 -3.45
N THR A 156 1.29 -0.68 -4.04
CA THR A 156 -0.01 -1.20 -3.64
C THR A 156 0.14 -2.58 -3.00
N LEU A 157 -0.87 -3.00 -2.23
CA LEU A 157 -0.88 -4.34 -1.64
C LEU A 157 -0.82 -5.42 -2.72
N GLU A 158 -1.50 -5.21 -3.86
CA GLU A 158 -1.50 -6.17 -4.96
C GLU A 158 -0.10 -6.38 -5.54
N ASP A 159 0.56 -5.28 -5.91
CA ASP A 159 1.84 -5.29 -6.62
C ASP A 159 2.97 -5.80 -5.72
N VAL A 160 3.00 -5.34 -4.46
CA VAL A 160 3.98 -5.81 -3.47
C VAL A 160 3.81 -7.31 -3.20
N LEU A 161 2.58 -7.81 -3.06
CA LEU A 161 2.35 -9.25 -2.89
C LEU A 161 2.71 -10.05 -4.14
N ASN A 162 2.52 -9.50 -5.34
CA ASN A 162 2.94 -10.17 -6.57
C ASN A 162 4.46 -10.37 -6.61
N ILE A 163 5.24 -9.36 -6.17
CA ILE A 163 6.70 -9.46 -6.08
C ILE A 163 7.06 -10.45 -4.96
N TYR A 164 6.43 -10.32 -3.79
CA TYR A 164 6.70 -11.17 -2.63
C TYR A 164 6.47 -12.66 -2.93
N ASP A 165 5.39 -13.01 -3.63
CA ASP A 165 5.07 -14.41 -3.93
C ASP A 165 6.10 -15.06 -4.86
N GLN A 166 6.73 -14.28 -5.74
CA GLN A 166 7.76 -14.76 -6.68
C GLN A 166 9.16 -14.72 -6.07
N GLU A 167 9.50 -13.65 -5.34
CA GLU A 167 10.81 -13.49 -4.74
C GLU A 167 10.96 -14.25 -3.42
N LYS A 168 9.90 -14.41 -2.63
CA LYS A 168 9.93 -15.07 -1.32
C LYS A 168 11.07 -14.54 -0.42
N PRO A 169 11.16 -13.22 -0.18
CA PRO A 169 12.14 -12.69 0.76
C PRO A 169 11.89 -13.22 2.17
N GLU A 170 12.93 -13.24 2.99
CA GLU A 170 12.83 -13.63 4.41
C GLU A 170 12.07 -12.60 5.24
N GLY A 171 12.00 -11.37 4.75
CA GLY A 171 11.37 -10.26 5.44
C GLY A 171 11.19 -9.03 4.57
N VAL A 172 10.25 -8.19 4.99
CA VAL A 172 9.94 -6.91 4.35
C VAL A 172 10.10 -5.77 5.37
N VAL A 173 10.80 -4.71 4.96
CA VAL A 173 10.94 -3.45 5.69
C VAL A 173 9.91 -2.46 5.16
N VAL A 174 9.04 -1.97 6.06
CA VAL A 174 7.92 -1.05 5.73
C VAL A 174 8.03 0.31 6.41
N GLN A 175 9.01 0.49 7.30
CA GLN A 175 9.09 1.64 8.20
C GLN A 175 9.81 2.84 7.60
N PHE A 176 10.56 2.65 6.50
CA PHE A 176 11.49 3.66 5.99
C PHE A 176 10.93 4.51 4.86
N GLY A 177 9.90 4.04 4.15
CA GLY A 177 9.29 4.77 3.02
C GLY A 177 8.18 5.77 3.39
N GLY A 178 7.96 6.04 4.68
CA GLY A 178 6.91 6.95 5.15
C GLY A 178 5.52 6.30 5.17
N GLN A 179 4.44 7.09 5.02
CA GLN A 179 3.07 6.58 5.24
C GLN A 179 2.65 5.51 4.23
N THR A 180 3.14 5.58 2.99
CA THR A 180 2.73 4.66 1.92
C THR A 180 2.94 3.19 2.32
N PRO A 181 4.16 2.73 2.66
CA PRO A 181 4.37 1.35 3.09
C PRO A 181 3.81 1.04 4.50
N LEU A 182 3.75 2.02 5.41
CA LEU A 182 3.10 1.84 6.72
C LEU A 182 1.62 1.44 6.57
N ASN A 183 0.90 2.09 5.66
CA ASN A 183 -0.49 1.76 5.35
C ASN A 183 -0.68 0.37 4.73
N LEU A 184 0.37 -0.25 4.20
CA LEU A 184 0.32 -1.61 3.64
C LEU A 184 0.63 -2.68 4.69
N ALA A 185 1.19 -2.32 5.84
CA ALA A 185 1.76 -3.24 6.81
C ALA A 185 0.74 -4.29 7.31
N ASP A 186 -0.48 -3.87 7.64
CA ASP A 186 -1.55 -4.77 8.09
C ASP A 186 -2.00 -5.73 6.99
N GLY A 187 -2.16 -5.23 5.76
CA GLY A 187 -2.53 -6.03 4.61
C GLY A 187 -1.47 -7.09 4.27
N LEU A 188 -0.20 -6.70 4.34
CA LEU A 188 0.94 -7.59 4.14
C LEU A 188 1.00 -8.66 5.23
N LYS A 189 0.88 -8.27 6.51
CA LYS A 189 0.87 -9.21 7.62
C LYS A 189 -0.30 -10.19 7.54
N ALA A 190 -1.50 -9.71 7.20
CA ALA A 190 -2.69 -10.55 7.00
C ALA A 190 -2.53 -11.54 5.83
N ALA A 191 -1.65 -11.24 4.87
CA ALA A 191 -1.26 -12.13 3.78
C ALA A 191 -0.11 -13.10 4.16
N GLY A 192 0.41 -13.03 5.39
CA GLY A 192 1.49 -13.89 5.88
C GLY A 192 2.90 -13.39 5.54
N VAL A 193 3.04 -12.12 5.15
CA VAL A 193 4.35 -11.51 4.89
C VAL A 193 5.08 -11.23 6.22
N PRO A 194 6.33 -11.70 6.40
CA PRO A 194 7.12 -11.41 7.58
C PRO A 194 7.60 -9.96 7.57
N ILE A 195 6.98 -9.12 8.41
CA ILE A 195 7.40 -7.73 8.61
C ILE A 195 8.57 -7.70 9.60
N LEU A 196 9.71 -7.15 9.17
CA LEU A 196 10.90 -7.01 10.00
C LEU A 196 10.79 -5.78 10.90
N GLY A 197 11.49 -5.79 12.04
CA GLY A 197 11.53 -4.64 12.95
C GLY A 197 10.21 -4.43 13.71
N THR A 198 9.82 -3.17 13.88
CA THR A 198 8.59 -2.78 14.59
C THR A 198 7.38 -3.40 13.93
N GLN A 199 6.61 -4.16 14.69
CA GLN A 199 5.47 -4.93 14.20
C GLN A 199 4.27 -4.02 13.87
N PRO A 200 3.39 -4.42 12.92
CA PRO A 200 2.21 -3.63 12.55
C PRO A 200 1.32 -3.24 13.73
N GLU A 201 1.14 -4.11 14.73
CA GLU A 201 0.37 -3.79 15.94
C GLU A 201 1.02 -2.69 16.78
N SER A 202 2.35 -2.60 16.77
CA SER A 202 3.08 -1.54 17.46
C SER A 202 2.99 -0.21 16.69
N ILE A 203 2.94 -0.27 15.36
CA ILE A 203 2.67 0.89 14.50
C ILE A 203 1.25 1.39 14.76
N GLU A 204 0.25 0.49 14.73
CA GLU A 204 -1.15 0.81 15.03
C GLU A 204 -1.32 1.39 16.42
N MET A 205 -0.67 0.81 17.45
CA MET A 205 -0.70 1.35 18.81
C MET A 205 -0.17 2.78 18.92
N ALA A 206 0.81 3.15 18.09
CA ALA A 206 1.37 4.50 18.06
C ALA A 206 0.55 5.48 17.20
N GLU A 207 -0.09 5.00 16.13
CA GLU A 207 -0.87 5.84 15.22
C GLU A 207 -2.33 6.04 15.67
N ASP A 208 -2.95 5.02 16.28
CA ASP A 208 -4.29 5.11 16.85
C ASP A 208 -4.27 5.92 18.15
N ARG A 209 -5.10 6.96 18.20
CA ARG A 209 -5.12 7.91 19.31
C ARG A 209 -5.62 7.31 20.62
N LYS A 210 -6.58 6.40 20.56
CA LYS A 210 -7.12 5.76 21.76
C LYS A 210 -6.10 4.79 22.33
N LEU A 211 -5.49 3.97 21.47
CA LEU A 211 -4.45 3.03 21.89
C LEU A 211 -3.23 3.77 22.46
N PHE A 212 -2.81 4.85 21.79
CA PHE A 212 -1.70 5.68 22.25
C PHE A 212 -1.98 6.34 23.60
N ALA A 213 -3.19 6.90 23.79
CA ALA A 213 -3.58 7.51 25.06
C ALA A 213 -3.60 6.49 26.21
N VAL A 214 -4.15 5.30 25.99
CA VAL A 214 -4.15 4.20 26.97
C VAL A 214 -2.73 3.78 27.32
N MET A 215 -1.83 3.73 26.34
CA MET A 215 -0.42 3.42 26.58
C MET A 215 0.26 4.49 27.44
N LEU A 216 0.04 5.78 27.15
CA LEU A 216 0.61 6.87 27.96
C LEU A 216 0.11 6.83 29.41
N ASP A 217 -1.19 6.59 29.61
CA ASP A 217 -1.78 6.49 30.94
C ASP A 217 -1.17 5.31 31.72
N LYS A 218 -0.99 4.15 31.06
CA LYS A 218 -0.32 2.98 31.64
C LYS A 218 1.13 3.28 32.05
N LEU A 219 1.83 4.12 31.28
CA LEU A 219 3.21 4.52 31.56
C LEU A 219 3.31 5.68 32.56
N GLY A 220 2.19 6.27 32.99
CA GLY A 220 2.18 7.45 33.86
C GLY A 220 2.74 8.72 33.20
N LEU A 221 2.69 8.79 31.86
CA LEU A 221 3.17 9.93 31.09
C LEU A 221 2.07 10.98 30.92
N ARG A 222 2.46 12.25 30.89
CA ARG A 222 1.52 13.36 30.72
C ARG A 222 1.18 13.56 29.23
N GLN A 223 -0.10 13.79 28.95
CA GLN A 223 -0.61 14.19 27.64
C GLN A 223 -1.57 15.38 27.78
N THR A 224 -1.67 16.21 26.74
CA THR A 224 -2.67 17.29 26.69
C THR A 224 -4.07 16.70 26.67
N PRO A 225 -5.08 17.35 27.31
CA PRO A 225 -6.47 16.91 27.21
C PRO A 225 -6.88 16.76 25.73
N ASN A 226 -7.41 15.59 25.39
CA ASN A 226 -7.75 15.24 24.01
C ASN A 226 -9.01 14.36 23.94
N GLY A 227 -9.43 14.04 22.72
CA GLY A 227 -10.51 13.10 22.42
C GLY A 227 -10.54 12.73 20.94
N SER A 228 -11.27 11.68 20.60
CA SER A 228 -11.46 11.23 19.21
C SER A 228 -12.95 11.30 18.85
N ALA A 229 -13.24 11.85 17.68
CA ALA A 229 -14.59 11.99 17.14
C ALA A 229 -14.69 11.36 15.75
N VAL A 230 -15.84 10.76 15.45
CA VAL A 230 -16.21 10.30 14.10
C VAL A 230 -17.45 11.02 13.56
N SER A 231 -18.03 11.94 14.35
CA SER A 231 -19.10 12.83 13.92
C SER A 231 -18.84 14.26 14.41
N MET A 232 -19.49 15.23 13.76
CA MET A 232 -19.36 16.65 14.10
C MET A 232 -19.83 16.92 15.53
N GLU A 233 -20.93 16.30 15.96
CA GLU A 233 -21.52 16.47 17.28
C GLU A 233 -20.59 15.96 18.38
N GLN A 234 -19.92 14.83 18.13
CA GLN A 234 -18.90 14.30 19.04
C GLN A 234 -17.71 15.27 19.14
N ALA A 235 -17.26 15.82 18.01
CA ALA A 235 -16.16 16.78 17.98
C ALA A 235 -16.49 18.03 18.80
N VAL A 236 -17.69 18.60 18.64
CA VAL A 236 -18.17 19.75 19.40
C VAL A 236 -18.24 19.46 20.90
N ALA A 237 -18.80 18.32 21.30
CA ALA A 237 -18.87 17.93 22.70
C ALA A 237 -17.48 17.78 23.34
N ILE A 238 -16.53 17.19 22.60
CA ILE A 238 -15.14 17.05 23.03
C ILE A 238 -14.45 18.41 23.14
N ALA A 239 -14.62 19.28 22.14
CA ALA A 239 -14.03 20.62 22.13
C ALA A 239 -14.53 21.48 23.29
N ASN A 240 -15.83 21.45 23.58
CA ASN A 240 -16.43 22.15 24.73
C ASN A 240 -15.92 21.63 26.08
N ARG A 241 -15.64 20.32 26.18
CA ARG A 241 -15.05 19.73 27.39
C ARG A 241 -13.58 20.11 27.58
N ILE A 242 -12.81 20.20 26.50
CA ILE A 242 -11.37 20.55 26.54
C ILE A 242 -11.18 22.06 26.74
N GLY A 243 -12.01 22.87 26.10
CA GLY A 243 -11.86 24.32 26.00
C GLY A 243 -11.13 24.75 24.73
N TYR A 244 -11.64 25.77 24.05
CA TYR A 244 -10.99 26.36 22.87
C TYR A 244 -9.79 27.26 23.26
N PRO A 245 -8.78 27.42 22.40
CA PRO A 245 -8.66 26.81 21.06
C PRO A 245 -8.30 25.32 21.12
N VAL A 246 -8.78 24.56 20.14
CA VAL A 246 -8.46 23.12 19.97
C VAL A 246 -7.74 22.88 18.65
N LEU A 247 -6.81 21.92 18.65
CA LEU A 247 -6.15 21.44 17.42
C LEU A 247 -6.93 20.24 16.90
N VAL A 248 -7.58 20.39 15.75
CA VAL A 248 -8.22 19.29 15.03
C VAL A 248 -7.16 18.59 14.20
N ARG A 249 -7.06 17.27 14.30
CA ARG A 249 -6.07 16.45 13.60
C ARG A 249 -6.69 15.14 13.08
N PRO A 250 -6.58 14.84 11.77
CA PRO A 250 -6.95 13.53 11.24
C PRO A 250 -6.04 12.40 11.76
N SER A 251 -6.57 11.17 11.82
CA SER A 251 -5.78 9.96 12.11
C SER A 251 -5.07 9.45 10.85
N PHE A 252 -3.98 8.67 11.01
CA PHE A 252 -3.22 8.05 9.91
C PHE A 252 -2.69 9.04 8.84
N VAL A 253 -2.24 10.22 9.27
CA VAL A 253 -1.65 11.26 8.41
C VAL A 253 -0.32 11.78 8.93
N LEU A 254 0.58 12.09 8.00
CA LEU A 254 1.86 12.78 8.23
C LEU A 254 1.81 14.23 7.72
N GLY A 255 2.78 15.05 8.16
CA GLY A 255 3.01 16.39 7.62
C GLY A 255 1.93 17.43 7.95
N GLY A 256 1.11 17.23 8.97
CA GLY A 256 0.07 18.21 9.31
C GLY A 256 -1.14 18.22 8.39
N ARG A 257 -1.29 17.23 7.49
CA ARG A 257 -2.36 17.22 6.51
C ARG A 257 -3.74 17.24 7.17
N GLY A 258 -4.52 18.27 6.88
CA GLY A 258 -5.85 18.47 7.44
C GLY A 258 -5.87 18.86 8.92
N MET A 259 -4.73 19.27 9.49
CA MET A 259 -4.69 19.84 10.83
C MET A 259 -5.13 21.30 10.80
N GLU A 260 -5.95 21.69 11.78
CA GLU A 260 -6.44 23.06 11.89
C GLU A 260 -6.54 23.49 13.35
N LEU A 261 -6.16 24.73 13.64
CA LEU A 261 -6.39 25.33 14.94
C LEU A 261 -7.75 26.02 14.93
N VAL A 262 -8.67 25.51 15.74
CA VAL A 262 -10.06 25.92 15.79
C VAL A 262 -10.29 26.72 17.06
N TYR A 263 -10.86 27.92 16.95
CA TYR A 263 -10.99 28.86 18.07
C TYR A 263 -12.39 28.88 18.68
N ASN A 264 -13.40 28.37 17.99
CA ASN A 264 -14.78 28.32 18.47
C ASN A 264 -15.59 27.23 17.70
N GLU A 265 -16.83 27.00 18.13
CA GLU A 265 -17.70 25.99 17.52
C GLU A 265 -18.07 26.32 16.06
N THR A 266 -18.20 27.60 15.70
CA THR A 266 -18.51 28.00 14.31
C THR A 266 -17.38 27.60 13.37
N ASP A 267 -16.13 27.84 13.78
CA ASP A 267 -14.95 27.42 13.03
C ASP A 267 -14.89 25.89 12.91
N LEU A 268 -15.27 25.16 13.97
CA LEU A 268 -15.26 23.70 13.98
C LEU A 268 -16.24 23.07 12.97
N ARG A 269 -17.38 23.74 12.73
CA ARG A 269 -18.47 23.23 11.89
C ARG A 269 -18.34 23.59 10.40
N ARG A 270 -17.34 24.39 10.05
CA ARG A 270 -17.11 24.86 8.69
C ARG A 270 -16.53 23.76 7.80
#